data_AF-A0A520J3F9-F1
#
_entry.id   AF-A0A520J3F9-F1
#
_cell.length_a   1.000
_cell.length_b   1.000
_cell.length_c   1.000
_cell.angle_alpha   90.00
_cell.angle_beta   90.00
_cell.angle_gamma   90.00
#
_symmetry.space_group_name_H-M   'P 1'
#
loop_
_entity.id
_entity.type
_entity.pdbx_description
1 polymer ?
#
loop_
_entity_poly.entity_id
_entity_poly.type
_entity_poly.pdbx_seq_one_letter_code
_entity_poly.pdbx_strand_id
1 'polypeptide(L)'
;MIILFGTAFLGKVDNVNKQWVETSFFYLFVPLFPITSMLVTSSTFRNRQGMKIALNTKSIIAAYARVYLFLLAVFMIGTSWLVAESSIGGFSMRYGAYFYMTLVVIASWIYFMFFYGKPTPADIKIRRKIETCVGLYALPQWFDLYESDRYLQLFLKNYTQNYPESNWKEDLKAEKISEEKHKHLYAIALFNCMTFGSDEDAELYYKADNLYLEPLQ
;
A
#
# COMPACT_ATOMS: atom_id res chain seq x y z
N MET A 1 4.91 -35.17 -1.01
CA MET A 1 6.20 -34.44 -1.02
C MET A 1 5.88 -32.96 -1.15
N ILE A 2 5.91 -32.21 -0.04
CA ILE A 2 5.58 -30.78 -0.05
C ILE A 2 6.89 -30.04 -0.35
N ILE A 3 7.14 -29.74 -1.62
CA ILE A 3 8.22 -28.81 -1.99
C ILE A 3 7.68 -27.40 -1.75
N LEU A 4 8.08 -26.76 -0.63
CA LEU A 4 7.81 -25.35 -0.31
C LEU A 4 8.79 -24.44 -1.08
N PHE A 5 8.73 -24.49 -2.40
CA PHE A 5 9.53 -23.65 -3.30
C PHE A 5 8.62 -22.93 -4.30
N GLY A 6 8.85 -21.63 -4.51
CA GLY A 6 8.13 -20.87 -5.53
C GLY A 6 7.99 -19.39 -5.18
N THR A 7 6.91 -18.79 -5.67
CA THR A 7 6.57 -17.38 -5.43
C THR A 7 5.20 -17.24 -4.76
N ALA A 8 5.12 -16.47 -3.68
CA ALA A 8 3.87 -16.26 -2.94
C ALA A 8 3.67 -14.79 -2.62
N PHE A 9 2.43 -14.31 -2.76
CA PHE A 9 2.03 -12.98 -2.32
C PHE A 9 1.84 -12.96 -0.80
N LEU A 10 2.59 -12.11 -0.12
CA LEU A 10 2.57 -11.92 1.32
C LEU A 10 2.51 -10.42 1.66
N GLY A 11 2.36 -10.13 2.95
CA GLY A 11 2.47 -8.76 3.43
C GLY A 11 1.30 -7.87 3.00
N LYS A 12 0.07 -8.37 3.04
CA LYS A 12 -1.13 -7.57 2.78
C LYS A 12 -1.15 -6.33 3.69
N VAL A 13 -1.20 -5.16 3.05
CA VAL A 13 -1.28 -3.83 3.68
C VAL A 13 -2.24 -2.94 2.89
N ASP A 14 -2.61 -1.81 3.49
CA ASP A 14 -3.34 -0.71 2.87
C ASP A 14 -4.66 -1.10 2.23
N ASN A 15 -5.41 -1.97 2.93
CA ASN A 15 -6.70 -2.46 2.46
C ASN A 15 -7.78 -1.38 2.54
N VAL A 16 -8.29 -0.95 1.39
CA VAL A 16 -9.36 0.04 1.23
C VAL A 16 -10.32 -0.46 0.16
N ASN A 17 -11.63 -0.52 0.47
CA ASN A 17 -12.68 -0.96 -0.45
C ASN A 17 -12.35 -2.23 -1.26
N LYS A 18 -11.90 -3.29 -0.56
CA LYS A 18 -11.48 -4.58 -1.14
C LYS A 18 -10.28 -4.52 -2.09
N GLN A 19 -9.59 -3.38 -2.19
CA GLN A 19 -8.30 -3.25 -2.86
C GLN A 19 -7.18 -3.17 -1.82
N TRP A 20 -6.03 -3.76 -2.07
CA TRP A 20 -4.90 -3.76 -1.12
C TRP A 20 -3.56 -3.94 -1.83
N VAL A 21 -2.47 -3.69 -1.13
CA VAL A 21 -1.12 -3.96 -1.64
C VAL A 21 -0.58 -5.25 -1.04
N GLU A 22 -0.03 -6.10 -1.89
CA GLU A 22 0.71 -7.31 -1.53
C GLU A 22 2.03 -7.36 -2.29
N THR A 23 3.04 -8.02 -1.71
CA THR A 23 4.33 -8.23 -2.35
C THR A 23 4.55 -9.71 -2.58
N SER A 24 4.91 -10.07 -3.81
CA SER A 24 5.34 -11.41 -4.16
C SER A 24 6.77 -11.62 -3.71
N PHE A 25 7.00 -12.71 -2.99
CA PHE A 25 8.32 -13.14 -2.52
C PHE A 25 8.69 -14.45 -3.15
N PHE A 26 9.99 -14.60 -3.45
CA PHE A 26 10.57 -15.92 -3.60
C PHE A 26 10.65 -16.58 -2.22
N TYR A 27 10.15 -17.80 -2.07
CA TYR A 27 10.14 -18.51 -0.80
C TYR A 27 10.86 -19.86 -0.89
N LEU A 28 11.62 -20.15 0.17
CA LEU A 28 12.17 -21.46 0.50
C LEU A 28 11.93 -21.67 1.99
N PHE A 29 10.80 -22.30 2.35
CA PHE A 29 10.22 -22.37 3.70
C PHE A 29 9.82 -21.02 4.32
N VAL A 30 10.61 -19.97 4.12
CA VAL A 30 10.39 -18.58 4.53
C VAL A 30 10.54 -17.65 3.32
N PRO A 31 9.95 -16.44 3.35
CA PRO A 31 10.22 -15.45 2.31
C PRO A 31 11.70 -15.05 2.35
N LEU A 32 12.39 -15.15 1.20
CA LEU A 32 13.80 -14.82 1.08
C LEU A 32 13.99 -13.39 0.60
N PHE A 33 13.54 -13.06 -0.61
CA PHE A 33 13.63 -11.73 -1.18
C PHE A 33 12.36 -11.34 -1.94
N PRO A 34 11.97 -10.05 -1.93
CA PRO A 34 10.83 -9.57 -2.68
C PRO A 34 11.12 -9.59 -4.18
N ILE A 35 10.10 -9.85 -4.99
CA ILE A 35 10.18 -9.89 -6.45
C ILE A 35 9.45 -8.69 -7.06
N THR A 36 8.17 -8.53 -6.71
CA THR A 36 7.29 -7.48 -7.26
C THR A 36 6.18 -7.18 -6.27
N SER A 37 5.72 -5.94 -6.22
CA SER A 37 4.49 -5.58 -5.50
C SER A 37 3.33 -5.43 -6.48
N MET A 38 2.11 -5.60 -5.97
CA MET A 38 0.89 -5.49 -6.75
C MET A 38 -0.19 -4.79 -5.92
N LEU A 39 -0.86 -3.83 -6.55
CA LEU A 39 -2.17 -3.36 -6.11
C LEU A 39 -3.21 -4.39 -6.56
N VAL A 40 -3.68 -5.20 -5.62
CA VAL A 40 -4.69 -6.23 -5.87
C VAL A 40 -6.06 -5.57 -5.91
N THR A 41 -6.75 -5.72 -7.03
CA THR A 41 -8.11 -5.19 -7.25
C THR A 41 -9.18 -6.27 -7.18
N SER A 42 -8.80 -7.52 -7.49
CA SER A 42 -9.65 -8.69 -7.37
C SER A 42 -8.81 -9.91 -7.00
N SER A 43 -9.42 -10.81 -6.25
CA SER A 43 -8.80 -12.05 -5.82
C SER A 43 -9.76 -13.20 -6.01
N THR A 44 -9.35 -14.19 -6.80
CA THR A 44 -10.01 -15.50 -6.90
C THR A 44 -9.10 -16.58 -6.30
N PHE A 45 -9.63 -17.78 -6.05
CA PHE A 45 -8.86 -18.85 -5.43
C PHE A 45 -7.57 -19.13 -6.24
N ARG A 46 -6.40 -18.91 -5.61
CA ARG A 46 -5.05 -19.00 -6.21
C ARG A 46 -4.70 -18.03 -7.32
N ASN A 47 -5.58 -17.08 -7.68
CA ASN A 47 -5.27 -16.08 -8.69
C ASN A 47 -5.54 -14.65 -8.18
N ARG A 48 -4.57 -13.76 -8.39
CA ARG A 48 -4.67 -12.35 -8.01
C ARG A 48 -4.70 -11.54 -9.30
N GLN A 49 -5.69 -10.66 -9.40
CA GLN A 49 -5.75 -9.65 -10.45
C GLN A 49 -5.42 -8.30 -9.85
N GLY A 50 -4.66 -7.51 -10.59
CA GLY A 50 -4.18 -6.24 -10.09
C GLY A 50 -3.16 -5.61 -11.00
N MET A 51 -2.69 -4.44 -10.58
CA MET A 51 -1.66 -3.68 -11.26
C MET A 51 -0.33 -3.90 -10.56
N LYS A 52 0.72 -4.22 -11.33
CA LYS A 52 2.07 -4.25 -10.77
C LYS A 52 2.48 -2.82 -10.40
N ILE A 53 3.09 -2.68 -9.23
CA ILE A 53 3.56 -1.40 -8.72
C ILE A 53 5.01 -1.56 -8.27
N ALA A 54 5.69 -0.43 -8.05
CA ALA A 54 7.01 -0.41 -7.44
C ALA A 54 7.00 -1.17 -6.10
N LEU A 55 8.16 -1.74 -5.73
CA LEU A 55 8.30 -2.50 -4.49
C LEU A 55 7.84 -1.67 -3.28
N ASN A 56 6.86 -2.21 -2.56
CA ASN A 56 6.23 -1.51 -1.45
C ASN A 56 6.87 -1.94 -0.13
N THR A 57 7.72 -1.06 0.43
CA THR A 57 8.45 -1.32 1.68
C THR A 57 7.54 -1.66 2.86
N LYS A 58 6.36 -1.03 2.96
CA LYS A 58 5.38 -1.31 4.02
C LYS A 58 4.86 -2.74 3.93
N SER A 59 4.53 -3.21 2.72
CA SER A 59 4.13 -4.60 2.46
C SER A 59 5.28 -5.57 2.74
N ILE A 60 6.52 -5.19 2.39
CA ILE A 60 7.69 -6.04 2.63
C ILE A 60 7.95 -6.25 4.12
N ILE A 61 7.95 -5.17 4.90
CA ILE A 61 8.12 -5.23 6.36
C ILE A 61 7.00 -6.05 6.99
N ALA A 62 5.76 -5.86 6.56
CA ALA A 62 4.62 -6.64 7.02
C ALA A 62 4.82 -8.15 6.79
N ALA A 63 5.29 -8.55 5.60
CA ALA A 63 5.54 -9.95 5.27
C ALA A 63 6.61 -10.55 6.18
N TYR A 64 7.78 -9.90 6.26
CA TYR A 64 8.90 -10.40 7.05
C TYR A 64 8.58 -10.43 8.55
N ALA A 65 8.02 -9.35 9.10
CA ALA A 65 7.69 -9.30 10.52
C ALA A 65 6.68 -10.38 10.91
N ARG A 66 5.63 -10.60 10.11
CA ARG A 66 4.62 -11.63 10.40
C ARG A 66 5.21 -13.05 10.38
N VAL A 67 6.13 -13.35 9.47
CA VAL A 67 6.75 -14.69 9.37
C VAL A 67 7.84 -14.86 10.42
N TYR A 68 8.80 -13.95 10.51
CA TYR A 68 9.95 -14.10 11.41
C TYR A 68 9.59 -13.92 12.88
N LEU A 69 8.66 -13.02 13.23
CA LEU A 69 8.19 -12.93 14.62
C LEU A 69 7.37 -14.17 15.02
N PHE A 70 6.64 -14.79 14.09
CA PHE A 70 5.97 -16.06 14.37
C PHE A 70 6.97 -17.17 14.66
N LEU A 71 7.98 -17.34 13.80
CA LEU A 71 9.03 -18.34 14.00
C LEU A 71 9.80 -18.10 15.31
N LEU A 72 10.12 -16.84 15.61
CA LEU A 72 10.77 -16.46 16.85
C LEU A 72 9.88 -16.76 18.06
N ALA A 73 8.58 -16.46 18.01
CA ALA A 73 7.64 -16.78 19.08
C ALA A 73 7.57 -18.29 19.34
N VAL A 74 7.44 -19.11 18.29
CA VAL A 74 7.43 -20.58 18.40
C VAL A 74 8.73 -21.09 19.01
N PHE A 75 9.88 -20.59 18.53
CA PHE A 75 11.19 -20.94 19.08
C PHE A 75 11.30 -20.60 20.56
N MET A 76 10.92 -19.37 20.94
CA MET A 76 11.00 -18.91 22.33
C MET A 76 10.09 -19.68 23.28
N ILE A 77 8.88 -20.06 22.83
CA ILE A 77 7.99 -20.94 23.60
C ILE A 77 8.67 -22.29 23.85
N GLY A 78 9.24 -22.91 22.80
CA GLY A 78 9.95 -24.18 22.91
C GLY A 78 11.13 -24.12 23.88
N THR A 79 11.97 -23.09 23.78
CA THR A 79 13.11 -22.92 24.69
C THR A 79 12.67 -22.60 26.11
N SER A 80 11.58 -21.84 26.31
CA SER A 80 11.06 -21.53 27.64
C SER A 80 10.59 -22.79 28.37
N TRP A 81 10.01 -23.75 27.64
CA TRP A 81 9.61 -25.05 28.17
C TRP A 81 10.82 -25.87 28.65
N LEU A 82 11.89 -25.94 27.84
CA LEU A 82 13.13 -26.62 28.21
C LEU A 82 13.81 -25.99 29.44
N VAL A 83 13.79 -24.66 29.55
CA VAL A 83 14.36 -23.95 30.71
C VAL A 83 13.53 -24.23 31.98
N ALA A 84 12.21 -24.33 31.86
CA ALA A 84 11.32 -24.66 32.99
C ALA A 84 11.63 -26.05 33.60
N GLU A 85 11.85 -27.07 32.77
CA GLU A 85 12.18 -28.43 33.24
C GLU A 85 13.50 -28.50 34.01
N SER A 86 14.47 -27.65 33.65
CA SER A 86 15.78 -27.60 34.32
C SER A 86 15.76 -26.92 35.69
N SER A 87 14.68 -26.23 36.06
CA SER A 87 14.56 -25.52 37.34
C SER A 87 13.84 -26.37 38.40
N ILE A 88 14.62 -27.03 39.25
CA ILE A 88 14.11 -27.69 40.47
C ILE A 88 13.74 -26.59 41.48
N GLY A 89 12.45 -26.37 41.74
CA GLY A 89 12.00 -25.56 42.89
C GLY A 89 11.31 -24.21 42.62
N GLY A 90 10.66 -24.02 41.47
CA GLY A 90 9.79 -22.86 41.25
C GLY A 90 10.47 -21.70 40.51
N PHE A 91 9.64 -20.73 40.12
CA PHE A 91 9.92 -19.65 39.17
C PHE A 91 11.30 -19.00 39.36
N SER A 92 12.28 -19.43 38.58
CA SER A 92 13.60 -18.81 38.59
C SER A 92 13.55 -17.45 37.89
N MET A 93 14.37 -16.48 38.33
CA MET A 93 14.47 -15.16 37.68
C MET A 93 14.77 -15.29 36.17
N ARG A 94 15.53 -16.32 35.78
CA ARG A 94 15.83 -16.64 34.38
C ARG A 94 14.56 -17.04 33.62
N TYR A 95 13.76 -17.98 34.16
CA TYR A 95 12.50 -18.38 33.54
C TYR A 95 11.55 -17.17 33.38
N GLY A 96 11.45 -16.31 34.41
CA GLY A 96 10.65 -15.09 34.32
C GLY A 96 11.08 -14.14 33.20
N ALA A 97 12.39 -13.97 32.99
CA ALA A 97 12.91 -13.15 31.90
C ALA A 97 12.58 -13.75 30.51
N TYR A 98 12.77 -15.05 30.32
CA TYR A 98 12.42 -15.73 29.04
C TYR A 98 10.92 -15.66 28.76
N PHE A 99 10.09 -15.89 29.77
CA PHE A 99 8.64 -15.79 29.65
C PHE A 99 8.22 -14.37 29.26
N TYR A 100 8.75 -13.34 29.93
CA TYR A 100 8.48 -11.94 29.60
C TYR A 100 8.88 -11.60 28.16
N MET A 101 10.09 -11.98 27.73
CA MET A 101 10.55 -11.74 26.36
C MET A 101 9.66 -12.45 25.33
N THR A 102 9.18 -13.66 25.64
CA THR A 102 8.26 -14.40 24.78
C THR A 102 6.94 -13.64 24.60
N LEU A 103 6.40 -13.08 25.69
CA LEU A 103 5.19 -12.25 25.63
C LEU A 103 5.39 -11.00 24.78
N VAL A 104 6.55 -10.34 24.87
CA VAL A 104 6.88 -9.16 24.06
C VAL A 104 6.92 -9.52 22.56
N VAL A 105 7.54 -10.66 22.20
CA VAL A 105 7.58 -11.13 20.80
C VAL A 105 6.18 -11.48 20.29
N ILE A 106 5.35 -12.17 21.09
CA ILE A 106 3.96 -12.48 20.73
C ILE A 106 3.14 -11.20 20.54
N ALA A 107 3.24 -10.24 21.46
CA ALA A 107 2.57 -8.96 21.35
C ALA A 107 2.99 -8.19 20.08
N SER A 108 4.28 -8.21 19.76
CA SER A 108 4.83 -7.62 18.53
C SER A 108 4.26 -8.31 17.29
N TRP A 109 4.22 -9.65 17.28
CA TRP A 109 3.65 -10.42 16.18
C TRP A 109 2.15 -10.09 15.97
N ILE A 110 1.37 -10.03 17.04
CA ILE A 110 -0.05 -9.63 17.01
C ILE A 110 -0.19 -8.22 16.44
N TYR A 111 0.66 -7.28 16.86
CA TYR A 111 0.67 -5.92 16.30
C TYR A 111 0.86 -5.95 14.78
N PHE A 112 1.85 -6.69 14.28
CA PHE A 112 2.12 -6.78 12.85
C PHE A 112 1.02 -7.52 12.06
N MET A 113 0.31 -8.45 12.69
CA MET A 113 -0.78 -9.20 12.08
C MET A 113 -2.04 -8.34 11.90
N PHE A 114 -2.38 -7.52 12.90
CA PHE A 114 -3.69 -6.86 12.96
C PHE A 114 -3.67 -5.33 12.83
N PHE A 115 -2.55 -4.66 13.10
CA PHE A 115 -2.48 -3.20 13.17
C PHE A 115 -1.51 -2.61 12.16
N TYR A 116 -0.31 -3.18 12.04
CA TYR A 116 0.64 -2.74 11.05
C TYR A 116 0.11 -2.93 9.63
N GLY A 117 0.32 -1.92 8.78
CA GLY A 117 -0.18 -1.97 7.42
C GLY A 117 -1.54 -1.32 7.22
N LYS A 118 -2.22 -0.82 8.25
CA LYS A 118 -3.48 -0.09 8.04
C LYS A 118 -3.24 1.23 7.28
N PRO A 119 -4.16 1.62 6.38
CA PRO A 119 -4.09 2.92 5.70
C PRO A 119 -4.40 4.04 6.69
N THR A 120 -3.78 5.21 6.53
CA THR A 120 -4.10 6.39 7.34
C THR A 120 -5.37 7.08 6.84
N PRO A 121 -6.07 7.87 7.66
CA PRO A 121 -7.23 8.65 7.19
C PRO A 121 -6.90 9.59 6.02
N ALA A 122 -5.70 10.17 6.03
CA ALA A 122 -5.20 11.00 4.93
C ALA A 122 -5.02 10.18 3.64
N ASP A 123 -4.43 8.98 3.73
CA ASP A 123 -4.29 8.07 2.58
C ASP A 123 -5.65 7.68 2.00
N ILE A 124 -6.63 7.39 2.86
CA ILE A 124 -7.98 7.01 2.43
C ILE A 124 -8.63 8.15 1.65
N LYS A 125 -8.49 9.39 2.12
CA LYS A 125 -9.03 10.58 1.44
C LYS A 125 -8.43 10.76 0.05
N ILE A 126 -7.11 10.67 -0.07
CA ILE A 126 -6.42 10.80 -1.36
C ILE A 126 -6.87 9.69 -2.33
N ARG A 127 -6.92 8.44 -1.84
CA ARG A 127 -7.32 7.30 -2.68
C ARG A 127 -8.77 7.36 -3.15
N ARG A 128 -9.67 7.95 -2.36
CA ARG A 128 -11.06 8.19 -2.77
C ARG A 128 -11.12 9.19 -3.93
N LYS A 129 -10.39 10.31 -3.83
CA LYS A 129 -10.28 11.28 -4.93
C LYS A 129 -9.72 10.63 -6.22
N ILE A 130 -8.76 9.73 -6.07
CA ILE A 130 -8.18 9.00 -7.20
C ILE A 130 -9.17 7.98 -7.76
N GLU A 131 -9.90 7.27 -6.91
CA GLU A 131 -10.88 6.29 -7.35
C GLU A 131 -11.99 6.91 -8.21
N THR A 132 -12.49 8.10 -7.86
CA THR A 132 -13.47 8.76 -8.72
C THR A 132 -12.91 9.02 -10.13
N CYS A 133 -11.60 9.22 -10.27
CA CYS A 133 -10.93 9.54 -11.53
C CYS A 133 -10.55 8.29 -12.34
N VAL A 134 -9.87 7.31 -11.73
CA VAL A 134 -9.33 6.11 -12.42
C VAL A 134 -10.09 4.82 -12.11
N GLY A 135 -11.00 4.82 -11.13
CA GLY A 135 -11.68 3.60 -10.64
C GLY A 135 -10.83 2.73 -9.71
N LEU A 136 -9.73 3.26 -9.18
CA LEU A 136 -8.75 2.52 -8.37
C LEU A 136 -8.41 3.27 -7.07
N TYR A 137 -8.28 2.55 -5.96
CA TYR A 137 -7.82 3.10 -4.67
C TYR A 137 -6.28 3.07 -4.58
N ALA A 138 -5.61 3.53 -5.63
CA ALA A 138 -4.16 3.59 -5.72
C ALA A 138 -3.64 4.91 -5.13
N LEU A 139 -2.49 4.89 -4.45
CA LEU A 139 -1.78 6.13 -4.17
C LEU A 139 -0.99 6.59 -5.40
N PRO A 140 -0.79 7.91 -5.56
CA PRO A 140 0.02 8.50 -6.64
C PRO A 140 1.39 7.82 -6.79
N GLN A 141 2.13 7.74 -5.69
CA GLN A 141 3.48 7.18 -5.63
C GLN A 141 3.59 5.67 -5.97
N TRP A 142 2.48 4.99 -6.24
CA TRP A 142 2.50 3.58 -6.64
C TRP A 142 2.57 3.37 -8.14
N PHE A 143 2.17 4.37 -8.92
CA PHE A 143 2.31 4.34 -10.36
C PHE A 143 3.78 4.55 -10.72
N ASP A 144 4.29 3.76 -11.67
CA ASP A 144 5.57 4.08 -12.28
C ASP A 144 5.40 5.24 -13.29
N LEU A 145 6.51 5.77 -13.79
CA LEU A 145 6.49 6.90 -14.74
C LEU A 145 5.73 6.54 -16.03
N TYR A 146 5.83 5.29 -16.48
CA TYR A 146 5.20 4.83 -17.72
C TYR A 146 3.68 4.75 -17.58
N GLU A 147 3.19 4.15 -16.50
CA GLU A 147 1.76 4.07 -16.18
C GLU A 147 1.20 5.47 -15.92
N SER A 148 1.96 6.34 -15.24
CA SER A 148 1.57 7.73 -14.97
C SER A 148 1.37 8.52 -16.27
N ASP A 149 2.33 8.45 -17.21
CA ASP A 149 2.19 9.08 -18.52
C ASP A 149 1.01 8.49 -19.30
N ARG A 150 0.83 7.16 -19.29
CA ARG A 150 -0.31 6.52 -19.98
C ARG A 150 -1.65 7.05 -19.48
N TYR A 151 -1.83 7.16 -18.17
CA TYR A 151 -3.05 7.73 -17.58
C TYR A 151 -3.19 9.22 -17.89
N LEU A 152 -2.08 9.99 -17.85
CA LEU A 152 -2.08 11.39 -18.24
C LEU A 152 -2.58 11.59 -19.68
N GLN A 153 -2.04 10.85 -20.65
CA GLN A 153 -2.47 10.94 -22.06
C GLN A 153 -3.95 10.57 -22.22
N LEU A 154 -4.44 9.58 -21.48
CA LEU A 154 -5.85 9.19 -21.49
C LEU A 154 -6.74 10.31 -20.96
N PHE A 155 -6.35 10.97 -19.87
CA PHE A 155 -7.11 12.09 -19.31
C PHE A 155 -7.06 13.34 -20.18
N LEU A 156 -5.91 13.67 -20.75
CA LEU A 156 -5.77 14.76 -21.71
C LEU A 156 -6.67 14.55 -22.91
N LYS A 157 -6.64 13.34 -23.50
CA LYS A 157 -7.52 12.99 -24.63
C LYS A 157 -9.00 13.15 -24.29
N ASN A 158 -9.43 12.61 -23.14
CA ASN A 158 -10.82 12.71 -22.69
C ASN A 158 -11.24 14.18 -22.48
N TYR A 159 -10.37 14.96 -21.85
CA TYR A 159 -10.62 16.37 -21.59
C TYR A 159 -10.72 17.21 -22.87
N THR A 160 -9.82 17.03 -23.84
CA THR A 160 -9.91 17.71 -25.14
C THR A 160 -11.14 17.29 -25.93
N GLN A 161 -11.63 16.06 -25.77
CA GLN A 161 -12.87 15.62 -26.41
C GLN A 161 -14.11 16.30 -25.81
N ASN A 162 -14.14 16.48 -24.49
CA ASN A 162 -15.27 17.13 -23.79
C ASN A 162 -15.19 18.66 -23.85
N TYR A 163 -13.99 19.23 -23.97
CA TYR A 163 -13.74 20.67 -23.97
C TYR A 163 -12.74 21.06 -25.08
N PRO A 164 -13.13 21.02 -26.37
CA PRO A 164 -12.21 21.17 -27.50
C PRO A 164 -11.44 22.50 -27.56
N GLU A 165 -12.06 23.58 -27.06
CA GLU A 165 -11.47 24.92 -27.05
C GLU A 165 -10.75 25.25 -25.74
N SER A 166 -10.71 24.32 -24.78
CA SER A 166 -10.12 24.55 -23.45
C SER A 166 -8.69 23.99 -23.37
N ASN A 167 -7.81 24.76 -22.72
CA ASN A 167 -6.48 24.31 -22.34
C ASN A 167 -6.46 24.08 -20.84
N TRP A 168 -6.18 22.85 -20.39
CA TRP A 168 -6.27 22.49 -18.98
C TRP A 168 -5.35 23.33 -18.07
N LYS A 169 -4.18 23.76 -18.57
CA LYS A 169 -3.25 24.63 -17.81
C LYS A 169 -3.80 26.04 -17.68
N GLU A 170 -4.38 26.59 -18.75
CA GLU A 170 -4.99 27.92 -18.73
C GLU A 170 -6.25 27.94 -17.88
N ASP A 171 -7.08 26.89 -18.00
CA ASP A 171 -8.25 26.68 -17.16
C ASP A 171 -7.88 26.63 -15.68
N LEU A 172 -6.81 25.90 -15.31
CA LEU A 172 -6.33 25.91 -13.93
C LEU A 172 -5.74 27.25 -13.52
N LYS A 173 -5.24 28.09 -14.44
CA LYS A 173 -4.75 29.44 -14.10
C LYS A 173 -5.88 30.46 -13.97
N ALA A 174 -7.04 30.21 -14.57
CA ALA A 174 -8.21 31.07 -14.46
C ALA A 174 -8.69 31.26 -13.01
N GLU A 175 -9.36 32.39 -12.75
CA GLU A 175 -9.95 32.70 -11.43
C GLU A 175 -11.25 31.93 -11.18
N LYS A 176 -12.01 31.62 -12.23
CA LYS A 176 -13.28 30.90 -12.16
C LYS A 176 -13.26 29.70 -13.08
N ILE A 177 -13.49 28.53 -12.50
CA ILE A 177 -13.44 27.24 -13.19
C ILE A 177 -14.78 26.55 -13.00
N SER A 178 -15.40 26.10 -14.10
CA SER A 178 -16.64 25.32 -14.05
C SER A 178 -16.46 24.05 -13.22
N GLU A 179 -17.41 23.75 -12.34
CA GLU A 179 -17.38 22.56 -11.46
C GLU A 179 -17.27 21.25 -12.22
N GLU A 180 -17.86 21.17 -13.41
CA GLU A 180 -17.79 19.99 -14.29
C GLU A 180 -16.35 19.64 -14.70
N LYS A 181 -15.48 20.65 -14.76
CA LYS A 181 -14.06 20.48 -15.13
C LYS A 181 -13.21 20.03 -13.95
N HIS A 182 -13.64 20.25 -12.69
CA HIS A 182 -12.79 20.03 -11.50
C HIS A 182 -12.23 18.61 -11.42
N LYS A 183 -13.06 17.60 -11.67
CA LYS A 183 -12.64 16.19 -11.66
C LYS A 183 -11.56 15.90 -12.71
N HIS A 184 -11.74 16.38 -13.93
CA HIS A 184 -10.80 16.16 -15.02
C HIS A 184 -9.49 16.91 -14.77
N LEU A 185 -9.57 18.17 -14.32
CA LEU A 185 -8.40 18.98 -14.00
C LEU A 185 -7.60 18.39 -12.84
N TYR A 186 -8.27 17.87 -11.80
CA TYR A 186 -7.61 17.13 -10.72
C TYR A 186 -6.82 15.93 -11.24
N ALA A 187 -7.46 15.07 -12.04
CA ALA A 187 -6.80 13.89 -12.61
C ALA A 187 -5.59 14.27 -13.48
N ILE A 188 -5.75 15.24 -14.39
CA ILE A 188 -4.67 15.70 -15.26
C ILE A 188 -3.52 16.28 -14.45
N ALA A 189 -3.79 17.21 -13.53
CA ALA A 189 -2.76 17.86 -12.74
C ALA A 189 -2.00 16.87 -11.85
N LEU A 190 -2.71 15.90 -11.26
CA LEU A 190 -2.13 14.83 -10.46
C LEU A 190 -1.13 13.97 -11.27
N PHE A 191 -1.55 13.45 -12.41
CA PHE A 191 -0.68 12.59 -13.24
C PHE A 191 0.41 13.38 -13.97
N ASN A 192 0.16 14.65 -14.31
CA ASN A 192 1.17 15.55 -14.86
C ASN A 192 2.28 15.84 -13.84
N CYS A 193 1.91 16.16 -12.59
CA CYS A 193 2.86 16.35 -11.50
C CYS A 193 3.70 15.09 -11.24
N MET A 194 3.11 13.89 -11.31
CA MET A 194 3.86 12.64 -11.16
C MET A 194 4.82 12.35 -12.32
N THR A 195 4.47 12.78 -13.53
CA THR A 195 5.24 12.45 -14.74
C THR A 195 6.42 13.40 -14.93
N PHE A 196 6.21 14.71 -14.72
CA PHE A 196 7.22 15.74 -15.01
C PHE A 196 7.86 16.35 -13.76
N GLY A 197 7.12 16.45 -12.65
CA GLY A 197 7.66 16.84 -11.34
C GLY A 197 8.23 18.25 -11.25
N SER A 198 7.82 19.21 -12.08
CA SER A 198 8.27 20.60 -11.95
C SER A 198 7.52 21.36 -10.84
N ASP A 199 8.13 22.44 -10.33
CA ASP A 199 7.49 23.29 -9.30
C ASP A 199 6.15 23.88 -9.79
N GLU A 200 6.10 24.29 -11.07
CA GLU A 200 4.85 24.78 -11.70
C GLU A 200 3.76 23.68 -11.72
N ASP A 201 4.14 22.44 -12.05
CA ASP A 201 3.19 21.32 -12.08
C ASP A 201 2.66 20.98 -10.68
N ALA A 202 3.50 21.12 -9.66
CA ALA A 202 3.10 20.95 -8.25
C ALA A 202 2.10 22.03 -7.82
N GLU A 203 2.32 23.30 -8.19
CA GLU A 203 1.39 24.40 -7.91
C GLU A 203 0.02 24.16 -8.57
N LEU A 204 0.02 23.75 -9.85
CA LEU A 204 -1.20 23.40 -10.58
C LEU A 204 -1.94 22.24 -9.92
N TYR A 205 -1.22 21.22 -9.45
CA TYR A 205 -1.78 20.11 -8.70
C TYR A 205 -2.45 20.57 -7.40
N TYR A 206 -1.77 21.37 -6.56
CA TYR A 206 -2.35 21.84 -5.31
C TYR A 206 -3.58 22.73 -5.54
N LYS A 207 -3.57 23.56 -6.58
CA LYS A 207 -4.76 24.33 -6.96
C LYS A 207 -5.92 23.41 -7.36
N ALA A 208 -5.66 22.39 -8.18
CA ALA A 208 -6.68 21.42 -8.57
C ALA A 208 -7.20 20.58 -7.39
N ASP A 209 -6.34 20.16 -6.47
CA ASP A 209 -6.70 19.39 -5.27
C ASP A 209 -7.58 20.17 -4.31
N ASN A 210 -7.33 21.48 -4.16
CA ASN A 210 -8.14 22.40 -3.35
C ASN A 210 -9.52 22.66 -3.95
N LEU A 211 -9.63 22.69 -5.28
CA LEU A 211 -10.90 22.85 -5.99
C LEU A 211 -11.74 21.57 -5.94
N TYR A 212 -11.08 20.42 -5.97
CA TYR A 212 -11.77 19.13 -5.94
C TYR A 212 -12.23 18.77 -4.53
N LEU A 213 -13.45 19.21 -4.21
CA LEU A 213 -14.20 18.79 -3.03
C LEU A 213 -14.79 17.39 -3.28
N GLU A 214 -14.55 16.45 -2.37
CA GLU A 214 -15.18 15.14 -2.44
C GLU A 214 -16.71 15.30 -2.41
N PRO A 215 -17.47 14.56 -3.24
CA PRO A 215 -18.89 14.41 -2.99
C PRO A 215 -19.05 13.70 -1.63
N LEU A 216 -19.61 14.40 -0.65
CA LEU A 216 -20.01 13.83 0.64
C LEU A 216 -21.00 12.69 0.35
N GLN A 217 -20.59 11.45 0.61
CA GLN A 217 -21.47 10.27 0.66
C GLN A 217 -21.60 9.79 2.10
#